data_AF-A0A2P5EAQ3-F1
#
_entry.id   AF-A0A2P5EAQ3-F1
#
_cell.length_a   1.000
_cell.length_b   1.000
_cell.length_c   1.000
_cell.angle_alpha   90.00
_cell.angle_beta   90.00
_cell.angle_gamma   90.00
#
_symmetry.space_group_name_H-M   'P 1'
#
loop_
_entity.id
_entity.type
_entity.pdbx_description
1 polymer ?
#
loop_
_entity_poly.entity_id
_entity_poly.type
_entity_poly.pdbx_seq_one_letter_code
_entity_poly.pdbx_strand_id
1 'polypeptide(L)'
;MNSMARMASTLMKRPSEQVQLQQWRGIRVKVLNGSLERALTVMQRKMQSSGIERLIKNEQTHHIKNSEKRVLARKNLERKIRSQELARKLQAILIKKVRGL
;
A
#
# COMPACT_ATOMS: atom_id res chain seq x y z
N MET A 1 34.47 -34.05 -10.33
CA MET A 1 35.44 -32.93 -10.23
C MET A 1 34.84 -31.51 -10.18
N ASN A 2 33.53 -31.31 -9.89
CA ASN A 2 32.91 -29.96 -9.98
C ASN A 2 32.19 -29.48 -8.69
N SER A 3 32.52 -30.01 -7.50
CA SER A 3 31.95 -29.50 -6.23
C SER A 3 32.84 -28.44 -5.58
N MET A 4 34.16 -28.62 -5.59
CA MET A 4 35.13 -27.70 -4.97
C MET A 4 35.14 -26.31 -5.64
N ALA A 5 34.98 -26.25 -6.96
CA ALA A 5 34.90 -24.98 -7.69
C ALA A 5 33.63 -24.17 -7.37
N ARG A 6 32.52 -24.85 -7.02
CA ARG A 6 31.27 -24.17 -6.62
C ARG A 6 31.38 -23.54 -5.23
N MET A 7 32.03 -24.21 -4.27
CA MET A 7 32.27 -23.66 -2.92
C MET A 7 33.24 -22.46 -2.91
N ALA A 8 34.27 -22.46 -3.76
CA ALA A 8 35.19 -21.33 -3.87
C ALA A 8 34.49 -20.05 -4.37
N SER A 9 33.51 -20.18 -5.28
CA SER A 9 32.73 -19.05 -5.80
C SER A 9 31.80 -18.39 -4.77
N THR A 10 31.35 -19.14 -3.76
CA THR A 10 30.52 -18.60 -2.66
C THR A 10 31.35 -17.91 -1.58
N LEU A 11 32.62 -18.28 -1.40
CA LEU A 11 33.53 -17.64 -0.43
C LEU A 11 34.00 -16.24 -0.89
N MET A 12 34.01 -15.98 -2.19
CA MET A 12 34.39 -14.68 -2.78
C MET A 12 33.20 -13.77 -3.10
N LYS A 13 31.97 -14.18 -2.76
CA LYS A 13 30.80 -13.29 -2.86
C LYS A 13 30.78 -12.38 -1.63
N ARG A 14 31.23 -11.15 -1.79
CA ARG A 14 31.13 -10.10 -0.76
C ARG A 14 29.70 -10.09 -0.20
N PRO A 15 29.48 -10.26 1.11
CA PRO A 15 28.14 -10.20 1.70
C PRO A 15 27.50 -8.80 1.62
N SER A 16 28.18 -7.80 1.04
CA SER A 16 27.73 -6.41 1.06
C SER A 16 26.57 -6.09 0.10
N GLU A 17 26.38 -6.81 -1.01
CA GLU A 17 25.31 -6.48 -1.96
C GLU A 17 23.93 -7.01 -1.52
N GLN A 18 23.90 -8.20 -0.92
CA GLN A 18 22.65 -8.79 -0.42
C GLN A 18 22.16 -8.11 0.87
N VAL A 19 23.09 -7.66 1.73
CA VAL A 19 22.76 -6.93 2.96
C VAL A 19 22.23 -5.52 2.67
N GLN A 20 22.70 -4.85 1.61
CA GLN A 20 22.21 -3.53 1.21
C GLN A 20 20.76 -3.55 0.72
N LEU A 21 20.31 -4.63 0.05
CA LEU A 21 18.93 -4.77 -0.42
C LEU A 21 17.94 -4.99 0.74
N GLN A 22 18.36 -5.65 1.82
CA GLN A 22 17.47 -6.01 2.94
C GLN A 22 17.16 -4.81 3.87
N GLN A 23 17.94 -3.74 3.81
CA GLN A 23 17.69 -2.48 4.55
C GLN A 23 16.77 -1.49 3.81
N TRP A 24 16.33 -1.81 2.59
CA TRP A 24 15.42 -0.94 1.82
C TRP A 24 13.95 -1.12 2.25
N ARG A 25 13.68 -1.13 3.56
CA ARG A 25 12.32 -1.20 4.11
C ARG A 25 11.72 0.21 4.15
N GLY A 26 10.55 0.40 3.53
CA GLY A 26 9.77 1.65 3.59
C GLY A 26 9.57 2.38 2.25
N ILE A 27 8.74 3.42 2.26
CA ILE A 27 8.43 4.23 1.08
C ILE A 27 9.50 5.29 0.91
N ARG A 28 10.29 5.18 -0.15
CA ARG A 28 11.33 6.16 -0.50
C ARG A 28 11.09 6.71 -1.91
N VAL A 29 11.41 7.97 -2.08
CA VAL A 29 11.29 8.69 -3.36
C VAL A 29 12.55 9.53 -3.54
N LYS A 30 13.18 9.43 -4.72
CA LYS A 30 14.27 10.33 -5.09
C LYS A 30 13.68 11.67 -5.51
N VAL A 31 14.26 12.77 -5.03
CA VAL A 31 13.90 14.11 -5.51
C VAL A 31 14.58 14.33 -6.85
N LEU A 32 13.80 14.44 -7.91
CA LEU A 32 14.30 14.71 -9.26
C LEU A 32 14.19 16.20 -9.55
N ASN A 33 15.18 16.75 -10.26
CA ASN A 33 15.18 18.13 -10.76
C ASN A 33 14.96 19.19 -9.68
N GLY A 34 15.43 18.96 -8.45
CA GLY A 34 15.26 19.88 -7.33
C GLY A 34 13.82 20.09 -6.84
N SER A 35 12.84 19.38 -7.41
CA SER A 35 11.41 19.62 -7.12
C SER A 35 10.92 18.76 -5.94
N LEU A 36 11.04 19.30 -4.72
CA LEU A 36 10.60 18.64 -3.49
C LEU A 36 9.08 18.38 -3.46
N GLU A 37 8.26 19.33 -3.86
CA GLU A 37 6.78 19.21 -3.81
C GLU A 37 6.27 18.03 -4.63
N ARG A 38 6.82 17.85 -5.84
CA ARG A 38 6.51 16.69 -6.68
C ARG A 38 6.94 15.39 -6.03
N ALA A 39 8.11 15.36 -5.40
CA ALA A 39 8.61 14.17 -4.70
C ALA A 39 7.70 13.81 -3.50
N LEU A 40 7.27 14.81 -2.72
CA LEU A 40 6.33 14.64 -1.61
C LEU A 40 4.95 14.16 -2.10
N THR A 41 4.44 14.71 -3.20
CA THR A 41 3.19 14.25 -3.82
C THR A 41 3.27 12.77 -4.22
N VAL A 42 4.39 12.36 -4.83
CA VAL A 42 4.62 10.97 -5.21
C VAL A 42 4.74 10.07 -3.98
N MET A 43 5.44 10.55 -2.93
CA MET A 43 5.57 9.83 -1.67
C MET A 43 4.21 9.62 -0.99
N GLN A 44 3.38 10.67 -0.92
CA GLN A 44 2.05 10.62 -0.36
C GLN A 44 1.15 9.64 -1.13
N ARG A 45 1.15 9.68 -2.47
CA ARG A 45 0.38 8.72 -3.27
C ARG A 45 0.81 7.28 -3.00
N LYS A 46 2.13 7.01 -2.94
CA LYS A 46 2.66 5.68 -2.60
C LYS A 46 2.26 5.25 -1.18
N MET A 47 2.23 6.19 -0.23
CA MET A 47 1.80 5.97 1.16
C MET A 47 0.30 5.66 1.27
N GLN A 48 -0.51 6.34 0.46
CA GLN A 48 -1.95 6.12 0.42
C GLN A 48 -2.29 4.77 -0.21
N SER A 49 -1.67 4.46 -1.34
CA SER A 49 -1.92 3.21 -2.08
C SER A 49 -1.46 1.97 -1.31
N SER A 50 -0.38 2.06 -0.55
CA SER A 50 0.08 0.96 0.30
C SER A 50 -0.83 0.72 1.52
N GLY A 51 -1.74 1.64 1.81
CA GLY A 51 -2.62 1.57 2.96
C GLY A 51 -1.96 1.95 4.29
N ILE A 52 -0.65 2.25 4.31
CA ILE A 52 0.06 2.59 5.55
C ILE A 52 -0.48 3.88 6.18
N GLU A 53 -0.91 4.86 5.38
CA GLU A 53 -1.55 6.07 5.91
C GLU A 53 -2.79 5.74 6.74
N ARG A 54 -3.59 4.77 6.27
CA ARG A 54 -4.80 4.35 6.98
C ARG A 54 -4.46 3.58 8.25
N LEU A 55 -3.36 2.83 8.26
CA LEU A 55 -2.89 2.12 9.45
C LEU A 55 -2.42 3.11 10.51
N ILE A 56 -1.65 4.12 10.13
CA ILE A 56 -1.16 5.17 11.04
C ILE A 56 -2.33 6.00 11.58
N LYS A 57 -3.25 6.45 10.71
CA LYS A 57 -4.39 7.27 11.14
C LYS A 57 -5.39 6.50 12.01
N ASN A 58 -5.54 5.21 11.80
CA ASN A 58 -6.47 4.36 12.56
C ASN A 58 -5.75 3.59 13.68
N GLU A 59 -4.61 4.09 14.16
CA GLU A 59 -3.92 3.50 15.29
C GLU A 59 -4.85 3.41 16.50
N GLN A 60 -4.88 2.26 17.15
CA GLN A 60 -5.74 2.02 18.31
C GLN A 60 -5.09 2.64 19.54
N THR A 61 -5.65 3.74 20.04
CA THR A 61 -5.19 4.41 21.26
C THR A 61 -5.57 3.67 22.55
N HIS A 62 -6.62 2.84 22.48
CA HIS A 62 -7.14 2.08 23.61
C HIS A 62 -7.60 0.70 23.16
N HIS A 63 -7.78 -0.19 24.15
CA HIS A 63 -8.25 -1.54 23.90
C HIS A 63 -9.74 -1.55 23.55
N ILE A 64 -10.07 -2.22 22.44
CA ILE A 64 -11.44 -2.52 22.03
C ILE A 64 -11.68 -4.02 22.23
N LYS A 65 -12.78 -4.38 22.90
CA LYS A 65 -13.14 -5.78 23.13
C LYS A 65 -13.53 -6.49 21.83
N ASN A 66 -13.44 -7.81 21.79
CA ASN A 66 -13.73 -8.59 20.58
C ASN A 66 -15.19 -8.47 20.10
N SER A 67 -16.15 -8.33 21.01
CA SER A 67 -17.56 -8.06 20.68
C SER A 67 -17.72 -6.77 19.88
N GLU A 68 -17.07 -5.70 20.33
CA GLU A 68 -17.10 -4.40 19.67
C GLU A 68 -16.34 -4.42 18.35
N LYS A 69 -15.18 -5.09 18.28
CA LYS A 69 -14.44 -5.28 17.02
C LYS A 69 -15.33 -5.91 15.94
N ARG A 70 -16.13 -6.93 16.28
CA ARG A 70 -17.08 -7.57 15.36
C ARG A 70 -18.16 -6.60 14.87
N VAL A 71 -18.71 -5.79 15.77
CA VAL A 71 -19.73 -4.79 15.42
C VAL A 71 -19.15 -3.72 14.50
N LEU A 72 -17.94 -3.22 14.77
CA LEU A 72 -17.25 -2.24 13.94
C LEU A 72 -16.94 -2.79 12.55
N ALA A 73 -16.44 -4.03 12.46
CA ALA A 73 -16.16 -4.69 11.19
C ALA A 73 -17.44 -4.81 10.33
N ARG A 74 -18.57 -5.22 10.94
CA ARG A 74 -19.87 -5.29 10.27
C ARG A 74 -20.32 -3.93 9.74
N LYS A 75 -20.27 -2.88 10.57
CA LYS A 75 -20.63 -1.51 10.17
C LYS A 75 -19.74 -0.98 9.05
N ASN A 76 -18.44 -1.31 9.06
CA ASN A 76 -17.51 -0.93 8.00
C ASN A 76 -17.85 -1.62 6.66
N LEU A 77 -18.19 -2.90 6.72
CA LEU A 77 -18.61 -3.66 5.55
C LEU A 77 -19.89 -3.08 4.94
N GLU A 78 -20.90 -2.81 5.76
CA GLU A 78 -22.16 -2.22 5.32
C GLU A 78 -21.95 -0.85 4.66
N ARG A 79 -21.14 0.03 5.26
CA ARG A 79 -20.76 1.32 4.66
C ARG A 79 -20.09 1.15 3.29
N LYS A 80 -19.19 0.17 3.16
CA LYS A 80 -18.51 -0.13 1.89
C LYS A 80 -19.52 -0.58 0.83
N ILE A 81 -20.42 -1.51 1.16
CA ILE A 81 -21.44 -2.02 0.24
C ILE A 81 -22.36 -0.88 -0.21
N ARG A 82 -22.89 -0.09 0.73
CA ARG A 82 -23.77 1.04 0.42
C ARG A 82 -23.11 2.06 -0.51
N SER A 83 -21.83 2.38 -0.27
CA SER A 83 -21.07 3.27 -1.15
C SER A 83 -20.86 2.69 -2.55
N GLN A 84 -20.61 1.39 -2.67
CA GLN A 84 -20.43 0.72 -3.95
C GLN A 84 -21.74 0.67 -4.74
N GLU A 85 -22.86 0.36 -4.10
CA GLU A 85 -24.18 0.37 -4.72
C GLU A 85 -24.55 1.76 -5.22
N LEU A 86 -24.31 2.79 -4.41
CA LEU A 86 -24.53 4.18 -4.82
C LEU A 86 -23.68 4.53 -6.04
N ALA A 87 -22.39 4.19 -6.04
CA ALA A 87 -21.50 4.44 -7.17
C ALA A 87 -21.98 3.76 -8.47
N ARG A 88 -22.46 2.50 -8.38
CA ARG A 88 -23.04 1.78 -9.52
C ARG A 88 -24.31 2.45 -10.05
N LYS A 89 -25.19 2.90 -9.15
CA LYS A 89 -26.42 3.64 -9.53
C LYS A 89 -26.08 4.94 -10.24
N LEU A 90 -25.14 5.72 -9.70
CA LEU A 90 -24.68 6.97 -10.32
C LEU A 90 -24.04 6.71 -11.69
N GLN A 91 -23.20 5.68 -11.81
CA GLN A 91 -22.61 5.30 -13.10
C GLN A 91 -23.68 4.95 -14.13
N ALA A 92 -24.71 4.19 -13.74
CA ALA A 92 -25.82 3.86 -14.64
C ALA A 92 -26.59 5.11 -15.09
N ILE A 93 -26.85 6.07 -14.19
CA ILE A 93 -27.49 7.35 -14.51
C ILE A 93 -26.62 8.16 -15.49
N LEU A 94 -25.32 8.26 -15.23
CA LEU A 94 -24.38 8.97 -16.10
C LEU A 94 -24.33 8.34 -17.50
N ILE A 95 -24.32 7.02 -17.60
CA ILE A 95 -24.34 6.32 -18.89
C ILE A 95 -25.63 6.61 -19.66
N LYS A 96 -26.80 6.56 -19.00
CA LYS A 96 -28.08 6.92 -19.63
C LYS A 96 -28.06 8.35 -20.16
N LYS A 97 -27.60 9.30 -19.33
CA LYS A 97 -27.46 10.71 -19.69
C LYS A 97 -26.56 10.93 -20.92
N VAL A 98 -25.40 10.26 -20.98
CA VAL A 98 -24.46 10.36 -22.11
C VAL A 98 -25.05 9.74 -23.39
N ARG A 99 -25.87 8.69 -23.25
CA ARG A 99 -26.53 8.02 -24.38
C ARG A 99 -27.81 8.71 -24.87
N GLY A 100 -28.26 9.77 -24.19
CA GLY A 100 -29.51 10.47 -24.53
C GLY A 100 -30.78 9.67 -24.22
N LEU A 101 -30.70 8.72 -23.27
CA LEU A 101 -31.80 7.88 -22.79
C LEU A 101 -32.28 8.31 -21.40
#